data_AF-A0A7C5PYB9-F1
#
_entry.id   AF-A0A7C5PYB9-F1
#
_cell.length_a   1.000
_cell.length_b   1.000
_cell.length_c   1.000
_cell.angle_alpha   90.00
_cell.angle_beta   90.00
_cell.angle_gamma   90.00
#
_symmetry.space_group_name_H-M   'P 1'
#
loop_
_entity.id
_entity.type
_entity.pdbx_description
1 polymer ?
#
loop_
_entity_poly.entity_id
_entity_poly.type
_entity_poly.pdbx_seq_one_letter_code
_entity_poly.pdbx_strand_id
1 'polypeptide(L)'
;MRHKTLPILLFCFSLLAYSRIQAQLSIQLSPIEKKASWTAPDRQFKQWKAVQLEAKNLLSYFQKHEIANLEITLPKGPEWSLVAEKTRLTGPTYTLQVASEKGTEIKQGKPSCITLKAYPQQWQEDAEARITLDKNFFYAYFRKGKEYYYIEPLSYYLPSAPPNAYISYKASDVIPVEGKTCGLQEVHKKKKEIISGDLYKTGNCYEVELAIASDGLMFQKYGSVTAVENHNIAVMNNVAGNWDDEFADEIQFIIVEQYVSTSPAADPWTSSTDANA
;
A
#
# COMPACT_ATOMS: atom_id res chain seq x y z
N MET A 1 49.86 -61.21 -22.45
CA MET A 1 48.92 -60.49 -21.57
C MET A 1 48.78 -59.07 -22.10
N ARG A 2 47.63 -58.72 -22.68
CA ARG A 2 47.34 -57.39 -23.24
C ARG A 2 46.49 -56.62 -22.22
N HIS A 3 47.04 -55.60 -21.58
CA HIS A 3 46.25 -54.65 -20.80
C HIS A 3 45.79 -53.51 -21.71
N LYS A 4 44.48 -53.37 -21.86
CA LYS A 4 43.82 -52.26 -22.55
C LYS A 4 43.75 -51.06 -21.59
N THR A 5 44.22 -49.90 -22.02
CA THR A 5 43.97 -48.61 -21.40
C THR A 5 42.59 -48.09 -21.82
N LEU A 6 41.79 -47.66 -20.84
CA LEU A 6 40.47 -47.07 -21.03
C LEU A 6 40.59 -45.54 -20.90
N PRO A 7 40.08 -44.72 -21.83
CA PRO A 7 40.16 -43.27 -21.72
C PRO A 7 39.05 -42.74 -20.81
N ILE A 8 39.44 -41.89 -19.85
CA ILE A 8 38.53 -41.15 -18.98
C ILE A 8 37.95 -39.99 -19.79
N LEU A 9 36.65 -40.02 -20.05
CA LEU A 9 35.90 -38.93 -20.66
C LEU A 9 35.70 -37.83 -19.58
N LEU A 10 36.41 -36.70 -19.71
CA LEU A 10 36.12 -35.49 -18.93
C LEU A 10 34.82 -34.88 -19.47
N PHE A 11 33.74 -35.04 -18.70
CA PHE A 11 32.46 -34.39 -18.97
C PHE A 11 32.53 -32.95 -18.43
N CYS A 12 32.87 -31.99 -19.29
CA CYS A 12 32.73 -30.56 -18.98
C CYS A 12 31.24 -30.23 -18.82
N PHE A 13 30.77 -30.20 -17.57
CA PHE A 13 29.50 -29.59 -17.21
C PHE A 13 29.59 -28.08 -17.47
N SER A 14 29.11 -27.66 -18.65
CA SER A 14 28.84 -26.25 -18.93
C SER A 14 27.66 -25.84 -18.04
N LEU A 15 27.96 -25.10 -16.97
CA LEU A 15 26.97 -24.33 -16.22
C LEU A 15 26.36 -23.30 -17.16
N LEU A 16 25.27 -23.66 -17.84
CA LEU A 16 24.37 -22.71 -18.47
C LEU A 16 23.78 -21.86 -17.34
N ALA A 17 24.37 -20.70 -17.10
CA ALA A 17 23.77 -19.66 -16.30
C ALA A 17 22.48 -19.23 -17.03
N TYR A 18 21.35 -19.80 -16.62
CA TYR A 18 20.03 -19.32 -17.00
C TYR A 18 19.86 -17.93 -16.36
N SER A 19 20.30 -16.88 -17.05
CA SER A 19 19.83 -15.54 -16.78
C SER A 19 18.34 -15.52 -17.12
N ARG A 20 17.49 -15.73 -16.11
CA ARG A 20 16.07 -15.44 -16.27
C ARG A 20 15.98 -13.93 -16.49
N ILE A 21 15.71 -13.53 -17.73
CA ILE A 21 15.24 -12.18 -18.03
C ILE A 21 13.91 -12.06 -17.29
N GLN A 22 13.94 -11.49 -16.08
CA GLN A 22 12.72 -11.10 -15.40
C GLN A 22 12.12 -9.95 -16.20
N ALA A 23 10.86 -10.08 -16.59
CA ALA A 23 10.14 -9.01 -17.25
C ALA A 23 10.15 -7.77 -16.33
N GLN A 24 10.69 -6.67 -16.85
CA GLN A 24 10.68 -5.37 -16.18
C GLN A 24 9.34 -4.70 -16.46
N LEU A 25 8.66 -4.28 -15.40
CA LEU A 25 7.37 -3.62 -15.49
C LEU A 25 7.56 -2.12 -15.25
N SER A 26 7.30 -1.30 -16.27
CA SER A 26 7.44 0.15 -16.18
C SER A 26 6.08 0.82 -16.00
N ILE A 27 5.99 1.67 -14.98
CA ILE A 27 4.84 2.52 -14.68
C ILE A 27 5.25 3.97 -14.96
N GLN A 28 4.62 4.55 -15.98
CA GLN A 28 4.74 5.97 -16.24
C GLN A 28 3.47 6.67 -15.78
N LEU A 29 3.61 7.60 -14.84
CA LEU A 29 2.52 8.48 -14.43
C LEU A 29 2.47 9.67 -15.39
N SER A 30 1.38 9.80 -16.12
CA SER A 30 1.20 10.88 -17.09
C SER A 30 0.64 12.13 -16.40
N PRO A 31 1.23 13.32 -16.56
CA PRO A 31 0.64 14.54 -16.02
C PRO A 31 -0.76 14.79 -16.59
N ILE A 32 -1.68 15.24 -15.74
CA ILE A 32 -2.99 15.76 -16.15
C ILE A 32 -2.96 17.28 -15.98
N GLU A 33 -3.51 18.00 -16.97
CA GLU A 33 -3.72 19.44 -16.85
C GLU A 33 -4.75 19.74 -15.75
N LYS A 34 -4.34 20.55 -14.77
CA LYS A 34 -5.23 20.95 -13.68
C LYS A 34 -6.33 21.86 -14.22
N LYS A 35 -7.59 21.50 -13.97
CA LYS A 35 -8.72 22.40 -14.24
C LYS A 35 -8.70 23.56 -13.25
N ALA A 36 -9.10 24.76 -13.70
CA ALA A 36 -9.19 25.94 -12.82
C ALA A 36 -10.10 25.72 -11.60
N SER A 37 -11.08 24.82 -11.69
CA SER A 37 -11.99 24.47 -10.58
C SER A 37 -11.39 23.50 -9.56
N TRP A 38 -10.20 22.94 -9.79
CA TRP A 38 -9.57 21.93 -8.94
C TRP A 38 -8.78 22.54 -7.78
N THR A 39 -9.43 23.36 -6.96
CA THR A 39 -8.77 24.10 -5.87
C THR A 39 -8.86 23.37 -4.51
N ALA A 40 -9.70 22.35 -4.38
CA ALA A 40 -9.89 21.65 -3.10
C ALA A 40 -8.58 21.09 -2.50
N PRO A 41 -7.64 20.49 -3.28
CA PRO A 41 -6.35 20.05 -2.75
C PRO A 41 -5.44 21.17 -2.26
N ASP A 42 -5.59 22.42 -2.74
CA ASP A 42 -4.75 23.56 -2.33
C ASP A 42 -4.94 23.93 -0.85
N ARG A 43 -6.01 23.46 -0.22
CA ARG A 43 -6.25 23.60 1.23
C ARG A 43 -5.42 22.63 2.07
N GLN A 44 -4.89 21.56 1.46
CA GLN A 44 -4.17 20.50 2.16
C GLN A 44 -2.71 20.40 1.71
N PHE A 45 -2.36 20.93 0.54
CA PHE A 45 -1.01 20.81 -0.02
C PHE A 45 -0.47 22.15 -0.53
N LYS A 46 0.77 22.46 -0.18
CA LYS A 46 1.55 23.57 -0.73
C LYS A 46 1.87 23.33 -2.20
N GLN A 47 2.17 22.08 -2.55
CA GLN A 47 2.45 21.63 -3.91
C GLN A 47 1.86 20.24 -4.14
N TRP A 48 1.27 20.04 -5.31
CA TRP A 48 0.74 18.76 -5.75
C TRP A 48 0.63 18.72 -7.26
N LYS A 49 0.54 17.52 -7.83
CA LYS A 49 0.36 17.28 -9.27
C LYS A 49 -0.84 16.36 -9.48
N ALA A 50 -1.64 16.64 -10.50
CA ALA A 50 -2.62 15.68 -11.02
C ALA A 50 -1.90 14.76 -12.01
N VAL A 51 -2.08 13.47 -11.87
CA VAL A 51 -1.44 12.46 -12.72
C VAL A 51 -2.43 11.35 -13.08
N GLN A 52 -2.18 10.64 -14.17
CA GLN A 52 -3.02 9.55 -14.67
C GLN A 52 -2.22 8.25 -14.71
N LEU A 53 -2.89 7.14 -14.35
CA LEU A 53 -2.34 5.79 -14.42
C LEU A 53 -3.44 4.75 -14.68
N GLU A 54 -3.15 3.80 -15.57
CA GLU A 54 -3.99 2.61 -15.80
C GLU A 54 -3.64 1.47 -14.82
N ALA A 55 -4.13 1.58 -13.58
CA ALA A 55 -3.85 0.62 -12.51
C ALA A 55 -4.25 -0.84 -12.83
N LYS A 56 -5.29 -1.04 -13.65
CA LYS A 56 -5.74 -2.37 -14.11
C LYS A 56 -4.64 -3.20 -14.76
N ASN A 57 -3.67 -2.58 -15.45
CA ASN A 57 -2.60 -3.30 -16.14
C ASN A 57 -1.64 -3.92 -15.13
N LEU A 58 -1.30 -3.13 -14.11
CA LEU A 58 -0.47 -3.55 -12.99
C LEU A 58 -1.18 -4.61 -12.13
N LEU A 59 -2.47 -4.40 -11.83
CA LEU A 59 -3.31 -5.39 -11.17
C LEU A 59 -3.30 -6.72 -11.93
N SER A 60 -3.58 -6.70 -13.24
CA SER A 60 -3.63 -7.90 -14.09
C SER A 60 -2.29 -8.65 -14.11
N TYR A 61 -1.18 -7.92 -13.98
CA TYR A 61 0.14 -8.51 -13.88
C TYR A 61 0.32 -9.23 -12.54
N PHE A 62 0.10 -8.56 -11.41
CA PHE A 62 0.29 -9.13 -10.06
C PHE A 62 -0.77 -10.15 -9.64
N GLN A 63 -1.91 -10.20 -10.33
CA GLN A 63 -2.83 -11.34 -10.24
C GLN A 63 -2.19 -12.66 -10.68
N LYS A 64 -1.16 -12.61 -11.55
CA LYS A 64 -0.49 -13.78 -12.11
C LYS A 64 0.94 -13.98 -11.60
N HIS A 65 1.51 -12.97 -10.95
CA HIS A 65 2.91 -12.97 -10.51
C HIS A 65 3.01 -12.54 -9.05
N GLU A 66 3.85 -13.22 -8.28
CA GLU A 66 4.14 -12.88 -6.87
C GLU A 66 5.14 -11.74 -6.72
N ILE A 67 6.07 -11.60 -7.68
CA ILE A 67 7.19 -10.67 -7.64
C ILE A 67 7.50 -10.11 -9.02
N ALA A 68 7.95 -8.85 -9.10
CA ALA A 68 8.47 -8.24 -10.32
C ALA A 68 9.44 -7.08 -10.08
N ASN A 69 10.31 -6.83 -11.06
CA ASN A 69 11.07 -5.59 -11.15
C ASN A 69 10.14 -4.48 -11.65
N LEU A 70 10.10 -3.39 -10.91
CA LEU A 70 9.18 -2.28 -11.05
C LEU A 70 9.95 -0.99 -11.26
N GLU A 71 9.79 -0.40 -12.44
CA GLU A 71 10.28 0.95 -12.73
C GLU A 71 9.15 1.94 -12.59
N ILE A 72 9.34 3.01 -11.83
CA ILE A 72 8.32 4.05 -11.65
C ILE A 72 8.93 5.41 -11.93
N THR A 73 8.32 6.14 -12.85
CA THR A 73 8.69 7.51 -13.17
C THR A 73 7.60 8.46 -12.72
N LEU A 74 7.91 9.28 -11.71
CA LEU A 74 7.06 10.40 -11.28
C LEU A 74 7.33 11.63 -12.17
N PRO A 75 6.31 12.39 -12.61
CA PRO A 75 6.53 13.61 -13.39
C PRO A 75 7.45 14.61 -12.68
N LYS A 76 8.64 14.86 -13.23
CA LYS A 76 9.66 15.74 -12.63
C LYS A 76 9.97 15.34 -11.16
N GLY A 77 9.98 14.03 -10.88
CA GLY A 77 10.31 13.45 -9.59
C GLY A 77 11.42 12.41 -9.72
N PRO A 78 11.80 11.74 -8.63
CA PRO A 78 12.75 10.65 -8.69
C PRO A 78 12.20 9.48 -9.52
N GLU A 79 13.12 8.78 -10.17
CA GLU A 79 12.89 7.46 -10.75
C GLU A 79 13.14 6.40 -9.69
N TRP A 80 12.34 5.33 -9.73
CA TRP A 80 12.40 4.23 -8.79
C TRP A 80 12.61 2.93 -9.55
N SER A 81 13.67 2.21 -9.22
CA SER A 81 13.91 0.84 -9.67
C SER A 81 13.82 -0.07 -8.45
N LEU A 82 12.70 -0.77 -8.30
CA LEU A 82 12.37 -1.56 -7.12
C LEU A 82 12.01 -2.99 -7.51
N VAL A 83 12.20 -3.93 -6.60
CA VAL A 83 11.64 -5.27 -6.65
C VAL A 83 10.37 -5.26 -5.80
N ALA A 84 9.21 -5.41 -6.43
CA ALA A 84 7.91 -5.42 -5.77
C ALA A 84 7.40 -6.84 -5.58
N GLU A 85 6.90 -7.15 -4.39
CA GLU A 85 6.34 -8.44 -4.00
C GLU A 85 4.96 -8.28 -3.38
N LYS A 86 4.07 -9.25 -3.61
CA LYS A 86 2.75 -9.29 -2.95
C LYS A 86 2.91 -9.52 -1.46
N THR A 87 2.15 -8.78 -0.67
CA THR A 87 2.06 -8.94 0.78
C THR A 87 0.85 -9.78 1.16
N ARG A 88 0.88 -10.37 2.35
CA ARG A 88 -0.25 -11.05 2.98
C ARG A 88 -0.88 -10.12 4.02
N LEU A 89 -1.57 -9.07 3.57
CA LEU A 89 -2.26 -8.16 4.49
C LEU A 89 -3.68 -8.62 4.85
N THR A 90 -4.25 -9.56 4.09
CA THR A 90 -5.60 -10.10 4.32
C THR A 90 -5.53 -11.58 4.67
N GLY A 91 -6.28 -11.96 5.71
CA GLY A 91 -6.32 -13.32 6.23
C GLY A 91 -7.01 -14.31 5.28
N PRO A 92 -6.75 -15.63 5.41
CA PRO A 92 -7.40 -16.66 4.61
C PRO A 92 -8.91 -16.78 4.88
N THR A 93 -9.35 -16.36 6.07
CA THR A 93 -10.74 -16.37 6.54
C THR A 93 -11.39 -14.98 6.44
N TYR A 94 -10.83 -14.09 5.61
CA TYR A 94 -11.33 -12.72 5.49
C TYR A 94 -12.82 -12.68 5.13
N THR A 95 -13.56 -11.84 5.85
CA THR A 95 -14.96 -11.54 5.54
C THR A 95 -15.19 -10.05 5.35
N LEU A 96 -16.18 -9.71 4.51
CA LEU A 96 -16.70 -8.37 4.34
C LEU A 96 -18.17 -8.35 4.71
N GLN A 97 -18.50 -7.66 5.81
CA GLN A 97 -19.87 -7.42 6.23
C GLN A 97 -20.36 -6.09 5.67
N VAL A 98 -21.54 -6.09 5.03
CA VAL A 98 -22.15 -4.90 4.44
C VAL A 98 -23.49 -4.67 5.10
N ALA A 99 -23.59 -3.61 5.90
CA ALA A 99 -24.82 -3.24 6.56
C ALA A 99 -25.59 -2.18 5.75
N SER A 100 -26.89 -2.40 5.66
CA SER A 100 -27.84 -1.50 5.02
C SER A 100 -29.13 -1.47 5.83
N GLU A 101 -30.04 -0.59 5.46
CA GLU A 101 -31.38 -0.53 6.07
C GLU A 101 -32.19 -1.83 5.90
N LYS A 102 -31.79 -2.71 4.97
CA LYS A 102 -32.42 -4.02 4.76
C LYS A 102 -31.83 -5.13 5.63
N GLY A 103 -30.79 -4.85 6.39
CA GLY A 103 -30.01 -5.81 7.17
C GLY A 103 -28.56 -5.89 6.72
N THR A 104 -27.84 -6.88 7.27
CA THR A 104 -26.40 -7.09 7.03
C THR A 104 -26.19 -8.30 6.13
N GLU A 105 -25.40 -8.12 5.07
CA GLU A 105 -24.93 -9.20 4.18
C GLU A 105 -23.47 -9.54 4.50
N ILE A 106 -23.13 -10.82 4.58
CA ILE A 106 -21.76 -11.29 4.78
C ILE A 106 -21.22 -11.84 3.46
N LYS A 107 -20.15 -11.24 2.95
CA LYS A 107 -19.42 -11.70 1.77
C LYS A 107 -18.16 -12.43 2.22
N GLN A 108 -18.02 -13.66 1.75
CA GLN A 108 -16.84 -14.49 1.95
C GLN A 108 -15.90 -14.35 0.75
N GLY A 109 -14.60 -14.33 1.00
CA GLY A 109 -13.58 -14.31 -0.05
C GLY A 109 -12.73 -13.03 -0.03
N LYS A 110 -11.60 -13.07 -0.73
CA LYS A 110 -10.58 -12.02 -0.66
C LYS A 110 -11.06 -10.71 -1.31
N PRO A 111 -10.57 -9.55 -0.82
CA PRO A 111 -10.77 -8.26 -1.48
C PRO A 111 -10.30 -8.29 -2.94
N SER A 112 -10.87 -7.43 -3.77
CA SER A 112 -10.44 -7.29 -5.17
C SER A 112 -9.05 -6.68 -5.31
N CYS A 113 -8.62 -5.88 -4.34
CA CYS A 113 -7.31 -5.23 -4.39
C CYS A 113 -6.15 -6.16 -4.03
N ILE A 114 -4.96 -5.82 -4.54
CA ILE A 114 -3.68 -6.44 -4.20
C ILE A 114 -2.80 -5.41 -3.48
N THR A 115 -2.11 -5.84 -2.43
CA THR A 115 -1.12 -5.04 -1.69
C THR A 115 0.30 -5.54 -1.98
N LEU A 116 1.20 -4.61 -2.25
CA LEU A 116 2.60 -4.84 -2.55
C LEU A 116 3.49 -4.10 -1.56
N LYS A 117 4.67 -4.68 -1.29
CA LYS A 117 5.85 -4.00 -0.75
C LYS A 117 6.95 -4.05 -1.77
N ALA A 118 7.79 -3.02 -1.85
CA ALA A 118 8.86 -2.97 -2.83
C ALA A 118 10.12 -2.34 -2.25
N TYR A 119 11.27 -2.90 -2.61
CA TYR A 119 12.60 -2.46 -2.13
C TYR A 119 13.60 -2.43 -3.29
N PRO A 120 14.68 -1.64 -3.22
CA PRO A 120 15.74 -1.66 -4.21
C PRO A 120 16.31 -3.05 -4.42
N GLN A 121 16.66 -3.37 -5.67
CA GLN A 121 17.26 -4.67 -6.01
C GLN A 121 18.60 -4.90 -5.28
N GLN A 122 19.29 -3.82 -4.92
CA GLN A 122 20.49 -3.83 -4.10
C GLN A 122 20.21 -3.06 -2.81
N TRP A 123 20.42 -3.69 -1.66
CA TRP A 123 20.25 -3.14 -0.30
C TRP A 123 21.18 -1.96 0.06
N GLN A 124 21.73 -1.27 -0.94
CA GLN A 124 22.62 -0.12 -0.79
C GLN A 124 21.85 1.21 -0.81
N GLU A 125 20.63 1.21 -1.33
CA GLU A 125 19.76 2.38 -1.34
C GLU A 125 18.71 2.24 -0.25
N ASP A 126 18.63 3.25 0.63
CA ASP A 126 17.55 3.36 1.61
C ASP A 126 16.29 3.85 0.91
N ALA A 127 15.57 2.91 0.29
CA ALA A 127 14.31 3.17 -0.36
C ALA A 127 13.31 2.03 -0.17
N GLU A 128 12.04 2.37 -0.23
CA GLU A 128 10.93 1.40 -0.19
C GLU A 128 9.68 1.99 -0.82
N ALA A 129 8.71 1.13 -1.11
CA ALA A 129 7.35 1.53 -1.45
C ALA A 129 6.32 0.56 -0.88
N ARG A 130 5.16 1.09 -0.52
CA ARG A 130 3.93 0.31 -0.29
C ARG A 130 2.91 0.73 -1.31
N ILE A 131 2.32 -0.24 -2.00
CA ILE A 131 1.42 0.00 -3.14
C ILE A 131 0.18 -0.87 -2.98
N THR A 132 -1.00 -0.28 -3.10
CA THR A 132 -2.29 -0.98 -3.11
C THR A 132 -3.01 -0.72 -4.43
N LEU A 133 -3.48 -1.79 -5.07
CA LEU A 133 -3.93 -1.79 -6.45
C LEU A 133 -5.30 -2.44 -6.60
N ASP A 134 -6.19 -1.77 -7.33
CA ASP A 134 -7.41 -2.36 -7.90
C ASP A 134 -7.63 -1.76 -9.31
N LYS A 135 -8.66 -2.19 -10.04
CA LYS A 135 -8.91 -1.86 -11.44
C LYS A 135 -8.83 -0.36 -11.73
N ASN A 136 -9.40 0.46 -10.86
CA ASN A 136 -9.38 1.93 -10.91
C ASN A 136 -8.88 2.51 -9.57
N PHE A 137 -7.93 1.84 -8.93
CA PHE A 137 -7.42 2.24 -7.64
C PHE A 137 -5.92 2.04 -7.61
N PHE A 138 -5.20 3.11 -7.28
CA PHE A 138 -3.78 3.09 -7.00
C PHE A 138 -3.56 4.00 -5.80
N TYR A 139 -3.01 3.42 -4.74
CA TYR A 139 -2.68 4.14 -3.52
C TYR A 139 -1.31 3.68 -3.08
N ALA A 140 -0.37 4.62 -2.97
CA ALA A 140 1.01 4.26 -2.65
C ALA A 140 1.74 5.37 -1.92
N TYR A 141 2.76 4.96 -1.17
CA TYR A 141 3.88 5.84 -0.86
C TYR A 141 5.18 5.25 -1.40
N PHE A 142 6.13 6.15 -1.68
CA PHE A 142 7.50 5.86 -2.02
C PHE A 142 8.40 6.64 -1.08
N ARG A 143 9.35 5.97 -0.43
CA ARG A 143 10.28 6.58 0.52
C ARG A 143 11.70 6.41 0.01
N LYS A 144 12.48 7.50 0.03
CA LYS A 144 13.93 7.49 -0.24
C LYS A 144 14.61 8.30 0.85
N GLY A 145 15.37 7.64 1.71
CA GLY A 145 15.84 8.23 2.96
C GLY A 145 14.67 8.69 3.82
N LYS A 146 14.63 10.00 4.10
CA LYS A 146 13.58 10.67 4.88
C LYS A 146 12.48 11.31 4.04
N GLU A 147 12.61 11.33 2.72
CA GLU A 147 11.59 11.90 1.84
C GLU A 147 10.53 10.85 1.50
N TYR A 148 9.26 11.24 1.64
CA TYR A 148 8.11 10.44 1.24
C TYR A 148 7.35 11.14 0.12
N TYR A 149 6.95 10.36 -0.87
CA TYR A 149 6.14 10.75 -2.01
C TYR A 149 4.87 9.91 -1.99
N TYR A 150 3.71 10.55 -2.05
CA TYR A 150 2.42 9.87 -2.04
C TYR A 150 1.74 9.95 -3.39
N ILE A 151 0.97 8.91 -3.71
CA ILE A 151 0.06 8.87 -4.84
C ILE A 151 -1.27 8.31 -4.34
N GLU A 152 -2.34 9.09 -4.50
CA GLU A 152 -3.67 8.75 -3.98
C GLU A 152 -4.75 9.08 -5.00
N PRO A 153 -5.92 8.43 -4.96
CA PRO A 153 -7.05 8.78 -5.82
C PRO A 153 -7.41 10.27 -5.71
N LEU A 154 -7.44 10.98 -6.84
CA LEU A 154 -7.79 12.40 -6.84
C LEU A 154 -9.24 12.63 -6.39
N SER A 155 -10.10 11.61 -6.56
CA SER A 155 -11.49 11.59 -6.11
C SER A 155 -11.67 11.82 -4.61
N TYR A 156 -10.65 11.55 -3.79
CA TYR A 156 -10.68 11.82 -2.34
C TYR A 156 -10.77 13.32 -2.02
N TYR A 157 -10.31 14.16 -2.95
CA TYR A 157 -10.28 15.62 -2.81
C TYR A 157 -11.28 16.29 -3.75
N LEU A 158 -11.57 15.64 -4.88
CA LEU A 158 -12.41 16.15 -5.96
C LEU A 158 -13.35 15.04 -6.44
N PRO A 159 -14.56 14.90 -5.91
CA PRO A 159 -15.47 13.79 -6.25
C PRO A 159 -15.74 13.62 -7.75
N SER A 160 -15.65 14.69 -8.54
CA SER A 160 -15.81 14.68 -9.99
C SER A 160 -14.55 14.29 -10.78
N ALA A 161 -13.45 13.92 -10.11
CA ALA A 161 -12.21 13.53 -10.78
C ALA A 161 -12.39 12.20 -11.53
N PRO A 162 -11.71 12.01 -12.68
CA PRO A 162 -11.72 10.73 -13.38
C PRO A 162 -11.24 9.58 -12.48
N PRO A 163 -11.79 8.35 -12.60
CA PRO A 163 -11.40 7.21 -11.74
C PRO A 163 -9.92 6.81 -11.83
N ASN A 164 -9.24 7.13 -12.92
CA ASN A 164 -7.81 6.87 -13.14
C ASN A 164 -6.93 8.11 -12.93
N ALA A 165 -7.48 9.18 -12.34
CA ALA A 165 -6.73 10.37 -11.94
C ALA A 165 -6.33 10.29 -10.47
N TYR A 166 -5.09 10.67 -10.21
CA TYR A 166 -4.45 10.62 -8.90
C TYR A 166 -3.82 11.97 -8.57
N ILE A 167 -3.66 12.22 -7.28
CA ILE A 167 -2.83 13.30 -6.75
C ILE A 167 -1.46 12.74 -6.40
N SER A 168 -0.39 13.46 -6.75
CA SER A 168 0.97 13.15 -6.33
C SER A 168 1.59 14.34 -5.61
N TYR A 169 2.18 14.10 -4.44
CA TYR A 169 2.72 15.15 -3.57
C TYR A 169 3.84 14.60 -2.66
N LYS A 170 4.69 15.49 -2.13
CA LYS A 170 5.66 15.13 -1.07
C LYS A 170 5.01 15.28 0.29
N ALA A 171 5.41 14.46 1.27
CA ALA A 171 5.00 14.64 2.66
C ALA A 171 5.26 16.06 3.19
N SER A 172 6.39 16.68 2.81
CA SER A 172 6.75 18.05 3.22
C SER A 172 5.83 19.15 2.66
N ASP A 173 5.05 18.82 1.63
CA ASP A 173 4.08 19.72 1.01
C ASP A 173 2.72 19.67 1.70
N VAL A 174 2.47 18.73 2.62
CA VAL A 174 1.23 18.73 3.43
C VAL A 174 1.20 19.99 4.30
N ILE A 175 0.08 20.71 4.27
CA ILE A 175 -0.18 21.87 5.13
C ILE A 175 -0.56 21.35 6.52
N PRO A 176 0.23 21.62 7.57
CA PRO A 176 -0.10 21.17 8.91
C PRO A 176 -1.42 21.80 9.38
N VAL A 177 -2.29 21.01 10.00
CA VAL A 177 -3.48 21.55 10.65
C VAL A 177 -3.09 21.99 12.06
N GLU A 178 -3.17 23.30 12.31
CA GLU A 178 -2.86 23.87 13.61
C GLU A 178 -3.77 23.29 14.70
N GLY A 179 -3.19 22.91 15.84
CA GLY A 179 -3.93 22.32 16.96
C GLY A 179 -4.38 20.86 16.77
N LYS A 180 -4.07 20.21 15.63
CA LYS A 180 -4.35 18.79 15.43
C LYS A 180 -3.05 17.99 15.34
N THR A 181 -2.87 17.08 16.28
CA THR A 181 -1.85 16.03 16.19
C THR A 181 -2.47 14.78 15.59
N CYS A 182 -2.01 14.39 14.41
CA CYS A 182 -2.22 13.01 13.95
C CYS A 182 -1.46 12.08 14.91
N GLY A 183 -1.98 10.89 15.22
CA GLY A 183 -1.35 9.94 16.17
C GLY A 183 0.13 9.66 15.85
N LEU A 184 0.53 9.76 14.58
CA LEU A 184 1.92 9.68 14.14
C LEU A 184 2.85 10.75 14.78
N GLN A 185 2.36 11.96 15.01
CA GLN A 185 3.12 13.04 15.67
C GLN A 185 3.28 12.79 17.17
N GLU A 186 2.30 12.15 17.81
CA GLU A 186 2.43 11.69 19.21
C GLU A 186 3.38 10.50 19.32
N VAL A 187 3.31 9.54 18.39
CA VAL A 187 4.25 8.41 18.31
C VAL A 187 5.67 8.91 18.08
N HIS A 188 5.90 9.92 17.23
CA HIS A 188 7.23 10.53 17.06
C HIS A 188 7.74 11.23 18.33
N LYS A 189 6.86 11.82 19.14
CA LYS A 189 7.21 12.35 20.47
C LYS A 189 7.55 11.22 21.45
N LYS A 190 6.72 10.18 21.53
CA LYS A 190 6.92 9.04 22.44
C LYS A 190 8.03 8.09 22.01
N LYS A 191 8.41 8.05 20.73
CA LYS A 191 9.57 7.28 20.25
C LYS A 191 10.85 7.72 20.94
N LYS A 192 10.98 9.00 21.33
CA LYS A 192 12.11 9.49 22.15
C LYS A 192 12.09 8.97 23.59
N GLU A 193 10.92 8.60 24.12
CA GLU A 193 10.74 8.06 25.48
C GLU A 193 10.92 6.54 25.54
N ILE A 194 10.75 5.83 24.43
CA ILE A 194 10.86 4.35 24.37
C ILE A 194 12.32 3.88 24.17
N ILE A 195 13.23 4.74 23.69
CA ILE A 195 14.65 4.39 23.41
C ILE A 195 15.52 4.41 24.69
N SER A 196 15.04 3.87 25.81
CA SER A 196 15.85 3.71 27.04
C SER A 196 15.84 2.31 27.63
N GLY A 197 15.34 1.30 26.91
CA GLY A 197 15.42 -0.10 27.31
C GLY A 197 16.18 -0.91 26.27
N ASP A 198 17.14 -1.71 26.73
CA ASP A 198 17.76 -2.77 25.91
C ASP A 198 16.69 -3.79 25.53
N LEU A 199 16.06 -3.58 24.37
CA LEU A 199 15.08 -4.52 23.83
C LEU A 199 15.85 -5.71 23.25
N TYR A 200 15.87 -6.82 23.98
CA TYR A 200 16.38 -8.09 23.49
C TYR A 200 15.48 -8.57 22.34
N LYS A 201 16.04 -8.65 21.12
CA LYS A 201 15.37 -9.31 19.99
C LYS A 201 15.23 -10.79 20.30
N THR A 202 14.00 -11.26 20.52
CA THR A 202 13.73 -12.69 20.71
C THR A 202 13.54 -13.41 19.38
N GLY A 203 13.30 -12.67 18.29
CA GLY A 203 13.12 -13.19 16.95
C GLY A 203 11.72 -13.76 16.73
N ASN A 204 10.75 -13.32 17.52
CA ASN A 204 9.35 -13.73 17.36
C ASN A 204 8.69 -12.91 16.23
N CYS A 205 7.77 -13.53 15.49
CA CYS A 205 6.89 -12.87 14.53
C CYS A 205 5.47 -12.89 15.11
N TYR A 206 4.92 -11.72 15.44
CA TYR A 206 3.59 -11.59 15.99
C TYR A 206 2.60 -11.20 14.89
N GLU A 207 1.58 -12.03 14.65
CA GLU A 207 0.45 -11.65 13.82
C GLU A 207 -0.60 -10.93 14.68
N VAL A 208 -1.05 -9.75 14.22
CA VAL A 208 -2.13 -8.97 14.83
C VAL A 208 -3.32 -9.00 13.89
N GLU A 209 -4.35 -9.77 14.27
CA GLU A 209 -5.59 -9.83 13.52
C GLU A 209 -6.44 -8.57 13.75
N LEU A 210 -6.91 -7.98 12.66
CA LEU A 210 -7.69 -6.74 12.66
C LEU A 210 -9.08 -6.94 12.06
N ALA A 211 -10.09 -6.45 12.76
CA ALA A 211 -11.41 -6.19 12.23
C ALA A 211 -11.60 -4.67 12.10
N ILE A 212 -11.96 -4.19 10.90
CA ILE A 212 -12.09 -2.74 10.62
C ILE A 212 -13.56 -2.42 10.35
N ALA A 213 -14.14 -1.53 11.17
CA ALA A 213 -15.49 -1.02 10.95
C ALA A 213 -15.45 0.37 10.30
N SER A 214 -16.36 0.62 9.35
CA SER A 214 -16.49 1.88 8.60
C SER A 214 -17.94 2.33 8.54
N ASP A 215 -18.14 3.62 8.80
CA ASP A 215 -19.47 4.23 8.95
C ASP A 215 -20.09 4.65 7.64
N GLY A 216 -21.37 4.99 7.71
CA GLY A 216 -22.10 5.52 6.57
C GLY A 216 -21.43 6.76 5.97
N LEU A 217 -20.68 7.54 6.76
CA LEU A 217 -19.93 8.70 6.26
C LEU A 217 -18.72 8.30 5.42
N MET A 218 -18.01 7.23 5.78
CA MET A 218 -16.94 6.64 4.97
C MET A 218 -17.51 6.13 3.63
N PHE A 219 -18.66 5.45 3.67
CA PHE A 219 -19.34 5.04 2.43
C PHE A 219 -19.75 6.22 1.57
N GLN A 220 -20.33 7.29 2.15
CA GLN A 220 -20.68 8.51 1.42
C GLN A 220 -19.45 9.20 0.82
N LYS A 221 -18.33 9.21 1.54
CA LYS A 221 -17.08 9.83 1.10
C LYS A 221 -16.44 9.09 -0.07
N TYR A 222 -16.38 7.76 -0.01
CA TYR A 222 -15.67 6.94 -1.00
C TYR A 222 -16.60 6.39 -2.10
N GLY A 223 -17.91 6.46 -1.91
CA GLY A 223 -18.95 6.25 -2.91
C GLY A 223 -19.34 4.78 -3.16
N SER A 224 -18.59 3.80 -2.64
CA SER A 224 -18.95 2.38 -2.75
C SER A 224 -18.30 1.54 -1.66
N VAL A 225 -18.87 0.37 -1.38
CA VAL A 225 -18.30 -0.61 -0.44
C VAL A 225 -16.86 -0.97 -0.82
N THR A 226 -16.60 -1.29 -2.09
CA THR A 226 -15.25 -1.62 -2.58
C THR A 226 -14.27 -0.46 -2.42
N ALA A 227 -14.72 0.79 -2.58
CA ALA A 227 -13.83 1.94 -2.39
C ALA A 227 -13.46 2.15 -0.91
N VAL A 228 -14.41 1.92 0.02
CA VAL A 228 -14.13 1.92 1.47
C VAL A 228 -13.16 0.79 1.83
N GLU A 229 -13.46 -0.42 1.36
CA GLU A 229 -12.63 -1.61 1.58
C GLU A 229 -11.19 -1.40 1.12
N ASN A 230 -11.01 -0.90 -0.11
CA ASN A 230 -9.71 -0.61 -0.70
C ASN A 230 -8.98 0.51 0.05
N HIS A 231 -9.69 1.54 0.51
CA HIS A 231 -9.10 2.63 1.28
C HIS A 231 -8.51 2.11 2.60
N ASN A 232 -9.27 1.34 3.36
CA ASN A 232 -8.83 0.78 4.64
C ASN A 232 -7.62 -0.14 4.46
N ILE A 233 -7.66 -1.03 3.46
CA ILE A 233 -6.54 -1.92 3.12
C ILE A 233 -5.30 -1.10 2.72
N ALA A 234 -5.48 -0.02 1.96
CA ALA A 234 -4.37 0.83 1.56
C ALA A 234 -3.74 1.59 2.73
N VAL A 235 -4.55 2.11 3.65
CA VAL A 235 -4.06 2.71 4.89
C VAL A 235 -3.28 1.68 5.70
N MET A 236 -3.80 0.47 5.88
CA MET A 236 -3.11 -0.57 6.63
C MET A 236 -1.84 -1.08 5.94
N ASN A 237 -1.80 -1.11 4.60
CA ASN A 237 -0.57 -1.44 3.87
C ASN A 237 0.51 -0.37 4.10
N ASN A 238 0.11 0.90 4.18
CA ASN A 238 1.02 1.98 4.55
C ASN A 238 1.50 1.85 5.99
N VAL A 239 0.60 1.53 6.93
CA VAL A 239 0.94 1.31 8.33
C VAL A 239 1.90 0.14 8.48
N ALA A 240 1.71 -0.97 7.76
CA ALA A 240 2.59 -2.13 7.80
C ALA A 240 4.05 -1.78 7.43
N GLY A 241 4.26 -0.74 6.62
CA GLY A 241 5.61 -0.24 6.32
C GLY A 241 6.31 0.48 7.48
N ASN A 242 5.57 0.92 8.52
CA ASN A 242 6.11 1.58 9.71
C ASN A 242 6.23 0.64 10.93
N TRP A 243 5.94 -0.65 10.77
CA TRP A 243 5.95 -1.64 11.86
C TRP A 243 6.67 -2.95 11.47
N ASP A 244 7.48 -2.90 10.39
CA ASP A 244 8.20 -4.04 9.83
C ASP A 244 9.51 -4.30 10.61
N ASP A 245 10.28 -3.24 10.89
CA ASP A 245 11.60 -3.33 11.55
C ASP A 245 11.79 -2.40 12.76
N GLU A 246 10.73 -1.70 13.17
CA GLU A 246 10.77 -0.66 14.20
C GLU A 246 10.81 -1.20 15.63
N PHE A 247 10.47 -2.47 15.81
CA PHE A 247 10.44 -3.16 17.10
C PHE A 247 11.50 -4.27 17.16
N ALA A 248 11.76 -4.77 18.36
CA ALA A 248 12.71 -5.87 18.54
C ALA A 248 12.22 -7.20 17.93
N ASP A 249 10.90 -7.35 17.80
CA ASP A 249 10.21 -8.47 17.18
C ASP A 249 9.26 -7.92 16.09
N GLU A 250 9.08 -8.67 14.99
CA GLU A 250 8.29 -8.24 13.84
C GLU A 250 6.79 -8.28 14.17
N ILE A 251 6.03 -7.23 13.79
CA ILE A 251 4.58 -7.17 13.95
C ILE A 251 3.93 -7.17 12.57
N GLN A 252 3.20 -8.24 12.26
CA GLN A 252 2.48 -8.40 11.01
C GLN A 252 0.98 -8.18 11.22
N PHE A 253 0.44 -7.11 10.64
CA PHE A 253 -1.00 -6.88 10.65
C PHE A 253 -1.70 -7.79 9.62
N ILE A 254 -2.79 -8.43 10.03
CA ILE A 254 -3.61 -9.28 9.17
C ILE A 254 -5.07 -8.84 9.30
N ILE A 255 -5.64 -8.28 8.23
CA ILE A 255 -7.06 -7.92 8.21
C ILE A 255 -7.87 -9.21 8.03
N VAL A 256 -8.67 -9.55 9.03
CA VAL A 256 -9.54 -10.73 9.03
C VAL A 256 -11.00 -10.37 8.79
N GLU A 257 -11.38 -9.10 8.99
CA GLU A 257 -12.74 -8.65 8.72
C GLU A 257 -12.78 -7.16 8.37
N GLN A 258 -13.67 -6.81 7.46
CA GLN A 258 -14.16 -5.45 7.33
C GLN A 258 -15.68 -5.38 7.45
N TYR A 259 -16.17 -4.35 8.12
CA TYR A 259 -17.58 -4.01 8.21
C TYR A 259 -17.79 -2.63 7.58
N VAL A 260 -18.72 -2.55 6.62
CA VAL A 260 -19.07 -1.29 5.95
C VAL A 260 -20.56 -1.05 6.10
N SER A 261 -20.90 0.02 6.82
CA SER A 261 -22.24 0.57 6.81
C SER A 261 -22.47 1.43 5.57
N THR A 262 -23.59 1.22 4.88
CA THR A 262 -23.92 1.91 3.61
C THR A 262 -24.76 3.17 3.79
N SER A 263 -25.24 3.44 5.00
CA SER A 263 -25.92 4.69 5.35
C SER A 263 -25.77 4.98 6.84
N PRO A 264 -25.87 6.24 7.30
CA PRO A 264 -25.83 6.56 8.73
C PRO A 264 -26.95 5.87 9.53
N ALA A 265 -28.07 5.52 8.87
CA ALA A 265 -29.16 4.78 9.48
C ALA A 265 -28.84 3.29 9.68
N ALA A 266 -27.84 2.76 8.98
CA ALA A 266 -27.35 1.40 9.11
C ALA A 266 -26.14 1.28 10.05
N ASP A 267 -25.66 2.40 10.61
CA ASP A 267 -24.57 2.40 11.59
C ASP A 267 -25.05 1.75 12.90
N PRO A 268 -24.37 0.69 13.39
CA PRO A 268 -24.69 0.09 14.68
C PRO A 268 -24.05 0.83 15.87
N TRP A 269 -23.30 1.90 15.60
CA TRP A 269 -22.65 2.76 16.61
C TRP A 269 -23.31 4.13 16.72
N THR A 270 -22.88 4.90 17.71
CA THR A 270 -23.42 6.23 17.97
C THR A 270 -23.10 7.19 16.82
N SER A 271 -23.90 8.25 16.66
CA SER A 271 -23.60 9.33 15.70
C SER A 271 -22.49 10.28 16.18
N SER A 272 -21.75 9.91 17.22
CA SER A 272 -20.68 10.72 17.78
C SER A 272 -19.46 10.67 16.87
N THR A 273 -18.81 11.81 16.66
CA THR A 273 -17.49 11.87 16.01
C THR A 273 -16.34 11.80 17.01
N ASP A 274 -16.62 11.55 18.29
CA ASP A 274 -15.62 11.29 19.32
C ASP A 274 -15.24 9.81 19.31
N ALA A 275 -13.96 9.53 19.13
CA ALA A 275 -13.42 8.16 19.11
C ALA A 275 -13.55 7.42 20.46
N ASN A 276 -13.95 8.11 21.54
CA ASN A 276 -14.18 7.53 22.86
C ASN A 276 -15.66 7.44 23.26
N ALA A 277 -16.58 7.76 22.35
CA ALA A 277 -18.02 7.79 22.62
C ALA A 277 -18.71 6.43 22.47
#